data_AF-A0AAW7CWE1-F1
#
_entry.id   AF-A0AAW7CWE1-F1
#
_cell.length_a   1.000
_cell.length_b   1.000
_cell.length_c   1.000
_cell.angle_alpha   90.00
_cell.angle_beta   90.00
_cell.angle_gamma   90.00
#
_symmetry.space_group_name_H-M   'P 1'
#
loop_
_entity.id
_entity.type
_entity.pdbx_description
1 polymer ?
#
loop_
_entity_poly.entity_id
_entity_poly.type
_entity_poly.pdbx_seq_one_letter_code
_entity_poly.pdbx_strand_id
1 'polypeptide(L)'
;MQKDELKDFIDFIYEDNKVSNVELQFIRDVADEKIDALFKRFGENNNLSAFQKSMDVSVQLMQNAFFDIKKKESSEEGKSEVKEAFEFQIAYLIANYNRFFSLL
;
A
#
# COMPACT_ATOMS: atom_id res chain seq x y z
N MET A 1 0.60 12.79 -12.56
CA MET A 1 0.44 13.09 -11.14
C MET A 1 1.70 13.81 -10.70
N GLN A 2 1.63 15.13 -10.53
CA GLN A 2 2.76 15.88 -9.97
C GLN A 2 2.91 15.47 -8.49
N LYS A 3 4.13 15.53 -7.95
CA LYS A 3 4.45 15.13 -6.55
C LYS A 3 3.51 15.76 -5.52
N ASP A 4 3.02 16.95 -5.83
CA ASP A 4 2.10 17.71 -4.98
C ASP A 4 0.71 17.06 -4.90
N GLU A 5 0.20 16.46 -6.00
CA GLU A 5 -1.13 15.81 -6.04
C GLU A 5 -1.21 14.56 -5.15
N LEU A 6 -0.15 13.73 -5.11
CA LEU A 6 -0.12 12.55 -4.23
C LEU A 6 0.02 12.94 -2.76
N LYS A 7 0.86 13.95 -2.48
CA LYS A 7 1.07 14.42 -1.12
C LYS A 7 -0.22 15.03 -0.57
N ASP A 8 -0.89 15.89 -1.34
CA ASP A 8 -2.15 16.51 -0.94
C ASP A 8 -3.25 15.45 -0.74
N PHE A 9 -3.29 14.42 -1.59
CA PHE A 9 -4.20 13.30 -1.43
C PHE A 9 -3.97 12.53 -0.12
N ILE A 10 -2.72 12.21 0.20
CA ILE A 10 -2.40 11.51 1.46
C ILE A 10 -2.67 12.41 2.67
N ASP A 11 -2.28 13.69 2.61
CA ASP A 11 -2.53 14.64 3.71
C ASP A 11 -4.05 14.80 3.98
N PHE A 12 -4.88 14.80 2.93
CA PHE A 12 -6.34 14.80 3.06
C PHE A 12 -6.88 13.55 3.76
N ILE A 13 -6.39 12.36 3.38
CA ILE A 13 -6.84 11.11 4.00
C ILE A 13 -6.43 11.01 5.47
N TYR A 14 -5.27 11.56 5.84
CA TYR A 14 -4.74 11.48 7.20
C TYR A 14 -5.11 12.71 8.07
N GLU A 15 -6.05 13.56 7.65
CA GLU A 15 -6.42 14.80 8.36
C GLU A 15 -6.78 14.55 9.83
N ASP A 16 -7.41 13.42 10.16
CA ASP A 16 -7.80 13.05 11.53
C ASP A 16 -6.81 12.11 12.25
N ASN A 17 -5.62 11.89 11.67
CA ASN A 17 -4.58 10.92 12.09
C ASN A 17 -5.06 9.45 12.15
N LYS A 18 -6.16 9.12 11.50
CA LYS A 18 -6.68 7.76 11.36
C LYS A 18 -7.00 7.51 9.89
N VAL A 19 -7.26 6.25 9.58
CA VAL A 19 -7.75 5.85 8.26
C VAL A 19 -8.91 4.91 8.51
N SER A 20 -10.10 5.34 8.12
CA SER A 20 -11.32 4.54 8.12
C SER A 20 -11.31 3.52 6.98
N ASN A 21 -12.20 2.54 7.05
CA ASN A 21 -12.37 1.57 5.96
C ASN A 21 -12.79 2.24 4.65
N VAL A 22 -13.57 3.34 4.72
CA VAL A 22 -14.01 4.10 3.54
C VAL A 22 -12.84 4.82 2.90
N GLU A 23 -11.98 5.45 3.69
CA GLU A 23 -10.77 6.11 3.21
C GLU A 23 -9.77 5.11 2.62
N LEU A 24 -9.60 3.95 3.26
CA LEU A 24 -8.74 2.89 2.71
C LEU A 24 -9.25 2.36 1.37
N GLN A 25 -10.57 2.18 1.25
CA GLN A 25 -11.20 1.79 -0.01
C GLN A 25 -10.99 2.87 -1.07
N PHE A 26 -11.16 4.14 -0.71
CA PHE A 26 -10.96 5.26 -1.62
C PHE A 26 -9.51 5.36 -2.10
N ILE A 27 -8.51 5.14 -1.23
CA ILE A 27 -7.09 5.05 -1.62
C ILE A 27 -6.89 3.96 -2.67
N ARG A 28 -7.44 2.76 -2.44
CA ARG A 28 -7.32 1.64 -3.38
C ARG A 28 -7.95 2.01 -4.72
N ASP A 29 -9.19 2.49 -4.71
CA ASP A 29 -9.94 2.80 -5.93
C ASP A 29 -9.21 3.87 -6.76
N VAL A 30 -8.65 4.92 -6.12
CA VAL A 30 -7.83 5.94 -6.81
C VAL A 30 -6.52 5.34 -7.36
N ALA A 31 -5.85 4.44 -6.61
CA ALA A 31 -4.63 3.79 -7.09
C ALA A 31 -4.89 2.90 -8.31
N ASP A 32 -5.98 2.14 -8.29
CA ASP A 32 -6.43 1.28 -9.38
C ASP A 32 -6.77 2.10 -10.62
N GLU A 33 -7.54 3.18 -10.48
CA GLU A 33 -7.88 4.07 -11.60
C GLU A 33 -6.63 4.62 -12.31
N LYS A 34 -5.58 4.97 -11.56
CA LYS A 34 -4.33 5.48 -12.15
C LYS A 34 -3.60 4.39 -12.95
N ILE A 35 -3.64 3.12 -12.52
CA ILE A 35 -3.06 2.00 -13.28
C ILE A 35 -3.94 1.64 -14.49
N ASP A 36 -5.26 1.58 -14.32
CA ASP A 36 -6.20 1.23 -15.38
C ASP A 36 -6.11 2.22 -16.56
N ALA A 37 -5.91 3.51 -16.26
CA ALA A 37 -5.69 4.55 -17.27
C ALA A 37 -4.44 4.26 -18.16
N LEU A 38 -3.44 3.55 -17.63
CA LEU A 38 -2.24 3.16 -18.35
C LEU A 38 -2.45 1.94 -19.25
N PHE A 39 -3.43 1.06 -18.96
CA PHE A 39 -3.73 -0.09 -19.82
C PHE A 39 -4.14 0.30 -21.24
N LYS A 40 -4.78 1.47 -21.42
CA LYS A 40 -5.06 2.04 -22.75
C LYS A 40 -3.80 2.21 -23.62
N ARG A 41 -2.63 2.38 -23.00
CA ARG A 41 -1.35 2.63 -23.66
C ARG A 41 -0.43 1.42 -23.68
N PHE A 42 -0.44 0.62 -22.61
CA PHE A 42 0.52 -0.49 -22.40
C PHE A 42 -0.11 -1.87 -22.55
N GLY A 43 -1.43 -1.94 -22.83
CA GLY A 43 -2.20 -3.17 -22.84
C GLY A 43 -2.53 -3.69 -21.45
N GLU A 44 -3.44 -4.65 -21.40
CA GLU A 44 -3.82 -5.39 -20.19
C GLU A 44 -2.98 -6.67 -20.05
N ASN A 45 -3.05 -7.33 -18.88
CA ASN A 45 -2.40 -8.62 -18.60
C ASN A 45 -0.86 -8.60 -18.70
N ASN A 46 -0.25 -7.52 -18.21
CA ASN A 46 1.20 -7.36 -18.12
C ASN A 46 1.65 -7.16 -16.65
N ASN A 47 2.94 -6.88 -16.46
CA ASN A 47 3.53 -6.64 -15.13
C ASN A 47 2.83 -5.52 -14.36
N LEU A 48 2.23 -4.53 -15.02
CA LEU A 48 1.49 -3.45 -14.36
C LEU A 48 0.21 -3.99 -13.71
N SER A 49 -0.58 -4.77 -14.46
CA SER A 49 -1.79 -5.43 -13.94
C SER A 49 -1.48 -6.49 -12.88
N ALA A 50 -0.34 -7.17 -12.99
CA ALA A 50 0.12 -8.12 -11.98
C ALA A 50 0.55 -7.40 -10.69
N PHE A 51 1.23 -6.26 -10.82
CA PHE A 51 1.65 -5.44 -9.69
C PHE A 51 0.44 -4.89 -8.93
N GLN A 52 -0.54 -4.32 -9.62
CA GLN A 52 -1.82 -3.87 -9.04
C GLN A 52 -2.49 -4.96 -8.19
N LYS A 53 -2.74 -6.13 -8.79
CA LYS A 53 -3.33 -7.29 -8.09
C LYS A 53 -2.48 -7.76 -6.92
N SER A 54 -1.15 -7.69 -7.03
CA SER A 54 -0.27 -8.05 -5.92
C SER A 54 -0.38 -7.08 -4.75
N MET A 55 -0.61 -5.79 -4.99
CA MET A 55 -0.85 -4.81 -3.93
C MET A 55 -2.15 -5.10 -3.18
N ASP A 56 -3.24 -5.43 -3.88
CA ASP A 56 -4.51 -5.83 -3.26
C ASP A 56 -4.33 -7.04 -2.34
N VAL A 57 -3.66 -8.08 -2.86
CA VAL A 57 -3.36 -9.30 -2.09
C VAL A 57 -2.47 -8.98 -0.90
N SER A 58 -1.44 -8.15 -1.05
CA SER A 58 -0.56 -7.74 0.05
C SER A 58 -1.31 -6.99 1.15
N VAL A 59 -2.22 -6.07 0.81
CA VAL A 59 -3.05 -5.36 1.79
C VAL A 59 -3.97 -6.32 2.53
N GLN A 60 -4.62 -7.25 1.82
CA GLN A 60 -5.47 -8.26 2.43
C GLN A 60 -4.68 -9.19 3.38
N LEU A 61 -3.50 -9.63 2.96
CA LEU A 61 -2.64 -10.48 3.80
C LEU A 61 -2.16 -9.74 5.05
N MET A 62 -1.83 -8.46 4.95
CA MET A 62 -1.47 -7.62 6.10
C MET A 62 -2.61 -7.51 7.11
N GLN A 63 -3.84 -7.30 6.66
CA GLN A 63 -5.02 -7.26 7.53
C GLN A 63 -5.26 -8.62 8.21
N ASN A 64 -5.21 -9.71 7.45
CA ASN A 64 -5.38 -11.06 7.98
C ASN A 64 -4.30 -11.41 9.01
N ALA A 65 -3.03 -11.12 8.70
CA ALA A 65 -1.91 -11.32 9.60
C ALA A 65 -2.09 -10.52 10.90
N PHE A 66 -2.52 -9.26 10.83
CA PHE A 66 -2.82 -8.46 12.00
C PHE A 66 -3.87 -9.13 12.90
N PHE A 67 -4.98 -9.61 12.34
CA PHE A 67 -6.03 -10.26 13.13
C PHE A 67 -5.58 -11.60 13.73
N ASP A 68 -4.78 -12.38 13.00
CA ASP A 68 -4.25 -13.65 13.50
C ASP A 68 -3.23 -13.44 14.62
N ILE A 69 -2.34 -12.47 14.46
CA ILE A 69 -1.33 -12.13 15.46
C ILE A 69 -2.00 -11.54 16.70
N LYS A 70 -2.97 -10.63 16.55
CA LYS A 70 -3.73 -10.07 17.68
C LYS A 70 -4.42 -11.13 18.55
N LYS A 71 -4.77 -12.28 17.97
CA LYS A 71 -5.36 -13.42 18.69
C LYS A 71 -4.31 -14.30 19.39
N LYS A 72 -3.10 -14.41 18.84
CA LYS A 72 -2.05 -15.34 19.29
C LYS A 72 -1.03 -14.67 20.22
N GLU A 73 -0.73 -13.40 19.98
CA GLU A 73 0.29 -12.63 20.69
C GLU A 73 -0.36 -11.67 21.69
N SER A 74 0.03 -11.81 22.95
CA SER A 74 -0.54 -11.03 24.07
C SER A 74 0.45 -10.06 24.69
N SER A 75 1.75 -10.24 24.45
CA SER A 75 2.81 -9.36 24.90
C SER A 75 2.92 -8.12 24.01
N GLU A 76 3.30 -7.00 24.61
CA GLU A 76 3.59 -5.78 23.84
C GLU A 76 4.91 -5.91 23.06
N GLU A 77 5.86 -6.68 23.57
CA GLU A 77 7.13 -6.98 22.88
C GLU A 77 6.90 -7.71 21.56
N GLY A 78 6.15 -8.82 21.57
CA GLY A 78 5.84 -9.57 20.35
C GLY A 78 5.01 -8.77 19.35
N LYS A 79 4.10 -7.89 19.81
CA LYS A 79 3.39 -6.95 18.92
C LYS A 79 4.33 -5.94 18.28
N SER A 80 5.34 -5.47 19.01
CA SER A 80 6.35 -4.56 18.50
C SER A 80 7.23 -5.23 17.44
N GLU A 81 7.70 -6.46 17.69
CA GLU A 81 8.49 -7.24 16.71
C GLU A 81 7.72 -7.47 15.40
N VAL A 82 6.43 -7.78 15.50
CA VAL A 82 5.57 -7.94 14.32
C VAL A 82 5.46 -6.63 13.55
N LYS A 83 5.23 -5.51 14.24
CA LYS A 83 5.14 -4.19 13.61
C LYS A 83 6.45 -3.86 12.87
N GLU A 84 7.58 -4.07 13.52
CA GLU A 84 8.90 -3.87 12.93
C GLU A 84 9.08 -4.74 11.67
N ALA A 85 8.71 -6.02 11.72
CA ALA A 85 8.81 -6.90 10.55
C ALA A 85 8.01 -6.37 9.34
N PHE A 86 6.79 -5.85 9.54
CA PHE A 86 6.01 -5.22 8.48
C PHE A 86 6.64 -3.91 7.99
N GLU A 87 7.20 -3.09 8.89
CA GLU A 87 7.91 -1.86 8.53
C GLU A 87 9.11 -2.15 7.61
N PHE A 88 9.88 -3.21 7.87
CA PHE A 88 10.97 -3.63 6.98
C PHE A 88 10.50 -4.09 5.60
N GLN A 89 9.35 -4.78 5.50
CA GLN A 89 8.78 -5.16 4.20
C GLN A 89 8.32 -3.93 3.40
N ILE A 90 7.68 -2.96 4.06
CA ILE A 90 7.26 -1.70 3.44
C ILE A 90 8.49 -0.88 3.01
N ALA A 91 9.52 -0.81 3.85
CA ALA A 91 10.76 -0.12 3.52
C ALA A 91 11.45 -0.73 2.29
N TYR A 92 11.46 -2.06 2.15
CA TYR A 92 11.97 -2.73 0.96
C TYR A 92 11.20 -2.33 -0.31
N LEU A 93 9.86 -2.30 -0.25
CA LEU A 93 9.02 -1.87 -1.37
C LEU A 93 9.30 -0.41 -1.77
N ILE A 94 9.37 0.50 -0.79
CA ILE A 94 9.67 1.92 -1.00
C ILE A 94 11.08 2.10 -1.58
N ALA A 95 12.09 1.37 -1.07
CA ALA A 95 13.45 1.45 -1.56
C ALA A 95 13.54 0.98 -3.02
N ASN A 96 12.83 -0.09 -3.39
CA ASN A 96 12.76 -0.56 -4.77
C ASN A 96 12.08 0.48 -5.69
N TYR A 97 10.97 1.07 -5.25
CA TYR A 97 10.31 2.17 -5.97
C TYR A 97 11.28 3.34 -6.20
N ASN A 98 11.90 3.85 -5.13
CA ASN A 98 12.84 4.97 -5.22
C ASN A 98 14.03 4.66 -6.14
N ARG A 99 14.58 3.46 -6.07
CA ARG A 99 15.71 3.04 -6.91
C ARG A 99 15.37 3.04 -8.39
N PHE A 100 14.25 2.44 -8.79
CA PHE A 100 13.93 2.29 -10.21
C PHE A 100 13.28 3.53 -10.82
N PHE A 101 12.41 4.21 -10.07
CA PHE A 101 11.68 5.36 -10.60
C PHE A 101 12.45 6.67 -10.49
N SER A 102 13.57 6.73 -9.76
CA SER A 102 14.53 7.83 -9.88
C SER A 102 15.32 7.81 -11.20
N LEU A 103 15.23 6.72 -11.97
CA LEU A 103 15.88 6.56 -13.28
C LEU A 103 14.98 6.98 -14.46
N LEU A 104 13.71 7.32 -14.19
CA LEU A 104 12.73 7.81 -15.16
C LEU A 104 12.61 9.33 -15.08
#